data_AF-A0A948F8I0-F1
#
_entry.id   AF-A0A948F8I0-F1
#
_cell.length_a   1.000
_cell.length_b   1.000
_cell.length_c   1.000
_cell.angle_alpha   90.00
_cell.angle_beta   90.00
_cell.angle_gamma   90.00
#
_symmetry.space_group_name_H-M   'P 1'
#
loop_
_entity.id
_entity.type
_entity.pdbx_description
1 polymer ?
#
loop_
_entity_poly.entity_id
_entity_poly.type
_entity_poly.pdbx_seq_one_letter_code
_entity_poly.pdbx_strand_id
1 'polypeptide(L)'
;MRNKYRAILFILFVFFCYGLTCHASSLPRPKAKLTIKVIDEETGLPIQNAIAGATFRIGGWDAEFTRVEGPTDKTGRYTVTGKGSRKITYGARHNDYYSTGLEYNFNQIESFTQLRHSPWNPELIVKLRKKKNPVPMIALRVTAAVPELNKELGFDLIEADWVAPCGKGKVSDFIFQVKKDFKSKDEYSGEMIVTFSNKFDGIYTYPVESNYPSELKLPHLAPDDGYERSLLKYERRVTKTGTNININKDQHYYFRIRSEEDEEGNLKRAMYGKIHGDILLLNTFSIVKLDRNKPQLIRFDYYFNPDYTRNTEYKYKSNLYKKGVTKSKDLTVEMINN
;
A
#
# COMPACT_ATOMS: atom_id res chain seq x y z
N MET A 1 -13.91 -74.92 -16.31
CA MET A 1 -12.89 -74.35 -15.40
C MET A 1 -12.31 -72.99 -15.81
N ARG A 2 -12.65 -72.40 -16.98
CA ARG A 2 -12.03 -71.17 -17.49
C ARG A 2 -12.69 -69.84 -17.07
N ASN A 3 -13.88 -69.88 -16.46
CA ASN A 3 -14.64 -68.68 -16.05
C ASN A 3 -14.50 -68.27 -14.57
N LYS A 4 -14.00 -69.15 -13.69
CA LYS A 4 -13.81 -68.81 -12.26
C LYS A 4 -12.54 -67.98 -11.99
N TYR A 5 -11.51 -68.12 -12.84
CA TYR A 5 -10.25 -67.38 -12.70
C TYR A 5 -10.29 -65.96 -13.27
N ARG A 6 -11.22 -65.64 -14.19
CA ARG A 6 -11.38 -64.27 -14.73
C ARG A 6 -12.05 -63.32 -13.74
N ALA A 7 -12.94 -63.81 -12.88
CA ALA A 7 -13.59 -63.00 -11.85
C ALA A 7 -12.64 -62.67 -10.69
N ILE A 8 -11.75 -63.60 -10.31
CA ILE A 8 -10.78 -63.40 -9.22
C ILE A 8 -9.66 -62.44 -9.64
N LEU A 9 -9.23 -62.47 -10.90
CA LEU A 9 -8.21 -61.54 -11.41
C LEU A 9 -8.72 -60.10 -11.55
N PHE A 10 -10.02 -59.91 -11.80
CA PHE A 10 -10.63 -58.59 -11.91
C PHE A 10 -10.87 -57.95 -10.52
N ILE A 11 -11.20 -58.74 -9.51
CA ILE A 11 -11.41 -58.26 -8.13
C ILE A 11 -10.08 -57.86 -7.46
N LEU A 12 -8.97 -58.55 -7.74
CA LEU A 12 -7.64 -58.17 -7.24
C LEU A 12 -7.08 -56.90 -7.89
N PHE A 13 -7.44 -56.60 -9.14
CA PHE A 13 -7.01 -55.37 -9.81
C PHE A 13 -7.78 -54.13 -9.34
N VAL A 14 -9.06 -54.29 -8.98
CA VAL A 14 -9.87 -53.19 -8.42
C VAL A 14 -9.43 -52.85 -6.99
N PHE A 15 -9.02 -53.82 -6.17
CA PHE A 15 -8.45 -53.52 -4.85
C PHE A 15 -7.05 -52.90 -4.89
N PHE A 16 -6.25 -53.15 -5.93
CA PHE A 16 -4.95 -52.48 -6.11
C PHE A 16 -5.11 -51.00 -6.51
N CYS A 17 -6.17 -50.65 -7.24
CA CYS A 17 -6.47 -49.27 -7.61
C CYS A 17 -7.19 -48.47 -6.52
N TYR A 18 -8.00 -49.11 -5.66
CA TYR A 18 -8.66 -48.44 -4.52
C TYR A 18 -7.77 -48.34 -3.26
N GLY A 19 -6.68 -49.11 -3.16
CA GLY A 19 -5.67 -48.98 -2.10
C GLY A 19 -4.73 -47.78 -2.27
N LEU A 20 -4.72 -47.14 -3.46
CA LEU A 20 -3.87 -45.98 -3.76
C LEU A 20 -4.61 -44.63 -3.64
N THR A 21 -5.90 -44.63 -3.34
CA THR A 21 -6.72 -43.42 -3.25
C THR A 21 -7.15 -43.11 -1.81
N CYS A 22 -6.23 -43.12 -0.84
CA CYS A 22 -6.41 -42.32 0.38
C CYS A 22 -5.14 -42.22 1.25
N HIS A 23 -3.97 -41.96 0.68
CA HIS A 23 -2.82 -41.42 1.42
C HIS A 23 -2.18 -40.30 0.60
N ALA A 24 -2.99 -39.36 0.11
CA ALA A 24 -2.48 -38.04 -0.29
C ALA A 24 -2.18 -37.19 0.96
N SER A 25 -1.49 -37.77 1.93
CA SER A 25 -1.10 -37.12 3.18
C SER A 25 0.42 -37.12 3.28
N SER A 26 0.97 -35.93 3.03
CA SER A 26 2.33 -35.49 3.36
C SER A 26 3.50 -36.08 2.55
N LEU A 27 3.61 -35.69 1.28
CA LEU A 27 4.97 -35.54 0.71
C LEU A 27 5.77 -34.65 1.69
N PRO A 28 6.98 -35.07 2.09
CA PRO A 28 7.72 -34.32 3.08
C PRO A 28 8.03 -32.94 2.46
N ARG A 29 7.78 -31.89 3.25
CA ARG A 29 7.91 -30.51 2.78
C ARG A 29 9.31 -29.97 3.03
N PRO A 30 9.88 -29.22 2.07
CA PRO A 30 11.20 -28.65 2.26
C PRO A 30 11.25 -27.72 3.47
N LYS A 31 12.33 -27.85 4.24
CA LYS A 31 12.65 -26.94 5.34
C LYS A 31 13.32 -25.68 4.80
N ALA A 32 12.94 -24.53 5.32
CA ALA A 32 13.66 -23.29 5.19
C ALA A 32 14.25 -22.91 6.55
N LYS A 33 15.50 -22.45 6.53
CA LYS A 33 16.17 -21.82 7.67
C LYS A 33 16.69 -20.48 7.20
N LEU A 34 16.57 -19.44 8.03
CA LEU A 34 17.12 -18.11 7.78
C LEU A 34 17.41 -17.38 9.08
N THR A 35 18.28 -16.39 9.01
CA THR A 35 18.59 -15.49 10.12
C THR A 35 18.11 -14.09 9.77
N ILE A 36 17.28 -13.50 10.62
CA ILE A 36 16.80 -12.13 10.47
C ILE A 36 17.69 -11.23 11.31
N LYS A 37 18.34 -10.25 10.69
CA LYS A 37 19.09 -9.19 11.37
C LYS A 37 18.27 -7.90 11.36
N VAL A 38 17.89 -7.43 12.54
CA VAL A 38 17.08 -6.22 12.71
C VAL A 38 17.99 -5.05 13.10
N ILE A 39 17.90 -3.97 12.34
CA ILE A 39 18.69 -2.75 12.54
C ILE A 39 17.81 -1.50 12.53
N ASP A 40 18.25 -0.46 13.20
CA ASP A 40 17.72 0.90 13.06
C ASP A 40 18.10 1.44 11.67
N GLU A 41 17.13 1.98 10.92
CA GLU A 41 17.36 2.42 9.54
C GLU A 41 18.35 3.59 9.44
N GLU A 42 18.35 4.51 10.41
CA GLU A 42 19.10 5.75 10.37
C GLU A 42 20.55 5.56 10.86
N THR A 43 20.71 4.83 11.95
CA THR A 43 22.00 4.62 12.62
C THR A 43 22.71 3.34 12.16
N GLY A 44 21.98 2.39 11.57
CA GLY A 44 22.50 1.07 11.19
C GLY A 44 22.80 0.14 12.38
N LEU A 45 22.51 0.57 13.61
CA LEU A 45 22.80 -0.19 14.82
C LEU A 45 21.81 -1.36 15.01
N PRO A 46 22.26 -2.49 15.57
CA PRO A 46 21.39 -3.64 15.84
C PRO A 46 20.33 -3.32 16.90
N ILE A 47 19.10 -3.80 16.68
CA ILE A 47 18.01 -3.67 17.65
C ILE A 47 17.85 -4.99 18.41
N GLN A 48 18.21 -4.99 19.69
CA GLN A 48 17.95 -6.11 20.60
C GLN A 48 16.47 -6.18 20.99
N ASN A 49 15.96 -7.39 21.26
CA ASN A 49 14.59 -7.65 21.71
C ASN A 49 13.48 -7.21 20.73
N ALA A 50 13.81 -6.91 19.48
CA ALA A 50 12.81 -6.81 18.43
C ALA A 50 12.21 -8.19 18.19
N ILE A 51 10.88 -8.27 18.05
CA ILE A 51 10.22 -9.53 17.69
C ILE A 51 10.36 -9.70 16.18
N ALA A 52 11.26 -10.58 15.77
CA ALA A 52 11.51 -10.94 14.38
C ALA A 52 10.90 -12.31 14.08
N GLY A 53 10.44 -12.51 12.84
CA GLY A 53 9.86 -13.79 12.46
C GLY A 53 9.61 -13.95 10.97
N ALA A 54 9.21 -15.17 10.61
CA ALA A 54 8.84 -15.53 9.25
C ALA A 54 7.54 -16.33 9.23
N THR A 55 6.76 -16.17 8.17
CA THR A 55 5.55 -16.94 7.89
C THR A 55 5.81 -17.88 6.72
N PHE A 56 5.59 -19.17 6.96
CA PHE A 56 5.77 -20.23 5.98
C PHE A 56 4.40 -20.69 5.48
N ARG A 57 4.19 -20.64 4.17
CA ARG A 57 2.97 -21.15 3.55
C ARG A 57 3.10 -22.65 3.29
N ILE A 58 2.08 -23.39 3.69
CA ILE A 58 1.99 -24.84 3.70
C ILE A 58 0.71 -25.22 2.94
N GLY A 59 0.78 -25.47 1.64
CA GLY A 59 -0.32 -26.11 0.89
C GLY A 59 -0.50 -25.55 -0.52
N GLY A 60 -1.38 -26.19 -1.29
CA GLY A 60 -1.79 -25.74 -2.62
C GLY A 60 -2.93 -24.74 -2.52
N TRP A 61 -4.14 -25.18 -2.87
CA TRP A 61 -5.38 -24.40 -2.84
C TRP A 61 -5.81 -24.05 -1.40
N ASP A 62 -5.82 -25.03 -0.48
CA ASP A 62 -6.01 -24.80 0.96
C ASP A 62 -4.64 -24.66 1.63
N ALA A 63 -4.16 -23.42 1.68
CA ALA A 63 -2.85 -23.13 2.26
C ALA A 63 -2.96 -22.82 3.75
N GLU A 64 -2.26 -23.60 4.57
CA GLU A 64 -1.99 -23.27 5.96
C GLU A 64 -0.80 -22.30 6.04
N PHE A 65 -0.79 -21.44 7.06
CA PHE A 65 0.30 -20.52 7.31
C PHE A 65 0.84 -20.74 8.71
N THR A 66 2.12 -21.08 8.82
CA THR A 66 2.80 -21.19 10.11
C THR A 66 3.71 -19.98 10.29
N ARG A 67 3.42 -19.17 11.31
CA ARG A 67 4.28 -18.06 11.73
C ARG A 67 5.17 -18.52 12.87
N VAL A 68 6.47 -18.24 12.77
CA VAL A 68 7.44 -18.49 13.82
C VAL A 68 8.20 -17.20 14.09
N GLU A 69 8.20 -16.75 15.35
CA GLU A 69 8.80 -15.49 15.78
C GLU A 69 9.45 -15.61 17.15
N GLY A 70 10.38 -14.69 17.43
CA GLY A 70 11.05 -14.58 18.72
C GLY A 70 11.88 -13.29 18.82
N PRO A 71 12.39 -12.98 20.02
CA PRO A 71 13.19 -11.78 20.24
C PRO A 71 14.57 -11.91 19.58
N THR A 72 15.07 -10.80 19.05
CA THR A 72 16.46 -10.69 18.58
C THR A 72 17.45 -10.65 19.75
N ASP A 73 18.64 -11.21 19.53
CA ASP A 73 19.76 -11.15 20.47
C ASP A 73 20.43 -9.76 20.54
N LYS A 74 21.51 -9.63 21.32
CA LYS A 74 22.30 -8.40 21.46
C LYS A 74 22.92 -7.88 20.15
N THR A 75 23.01 -8.74 19.15
CA THR A 75 23.52 -8.39 17.80
C THR A 75 22.39 -8.12 16.81
N GLY A 76 21.15 -8.08 17.29
CA GLY A 76 19.95 -7.85 16.49
C GLY A 76 19.52 -9.07 15.68
N ARG A 77 19.96 -10.29 16.02
CA ARG A 77 19.69 -11.50 15.23
C ARG A 77 18.66 -12.42 15.84
N TYR A 78 17.84 -13.01 14.99
CA TYR A 78 16.94 -14.11 15.32
C TYR A 78 16.96 -15.14 14.19
N THR A 79 17.28 -16.40 14.50
CA THR A 79 17.29 -17.50 13.52
C THR A 79 16.00 -18.30 13.62
N VAL A 80 15.35 -18.50 12.48
CA VAL A 80 14.08 -19.22 12.37
C VAL A 80 14.20 -20.39 11.42
N THR A 81 13.49 -21.48 11.72
CA THR A 81 13.35 -22.65 10.85
C THR A 81 11.89 -23.03 10.72
N GLY A 82 11.42 -23.24 9.49
CA GLY A 82 10.05 -23.65 9.20
C GLY A 82 9.98 -24.61 8.02
N LYS A 83 8.82 -25.24 7.82
CA LYS A 83 8.53 -26.06 6.64
C LYS A 83 7.55 -25.29 5.77
N GLY A 84 7.72 -25.30 4.45
CA GLY A 84 6.75 -24.64 3.57
C GLY A 84 7.27 -24.28 2.19
N SER A 85 6.59 -23.35 1.55
CA SER A 85 6.90 -22.85 0.22
C SER A 85 8.22 -22.11 0.16
N ARG A 86 8.72 -22.01 -1.08
CA ARG A 86 9.91 -21.25 -1.46
C ARG A 86 9.79 -19.74 -1.22
N LYS A 87 8.58 -19.20 -1.42
CA LYS A 87 8.26 -17.82 -1.08
C LYS A 87 7.79 -17.74 0.37
N ILE A 88 8.39 -16.85 1.15
CA ILE A 88 8.02 -16.58 2.53
C ILE A 88 7.80 -15.07 2.73
N THR A 89 7.07 -14.72 3.78
CA THR A 89 7.09 -13.35 4.33
C THR A 89 7.89 -13.36 5.62
N TYR A 90 8.65 -12.29 5.87
CA TYR A 90 9.44 -12.13 7.09
C TYR A 90 9.43 -10.67 7.52
N GLY A 91 9.79 -10.38 8.76
CA GLY A 91 9.77 -9.01 9.25
C GLY A 91 10.11 -8.90 10.72
N ALA A 92 9.99 -7.68 11.24
CA ALA A 92 10.19 -7.42 12.65
C ALA A 92 9.28 -6.30 13.17
N ARG A 93 9.01 -6.35 14.48
CA ARG A 93 8.28 -5.32 15.22
C ARG A 93 8.98 -5.01 16.54
N HIS A 94 8.89 -3.76 16.96
CA HIS A 94 9.37 -3.28 18.25
C HIS A 94 8.47 -2.14 18.71
N ASN A 95 8.28 -1.93 20.02
CA ASN A 95 7.35 -0.92 20.51
C ASN A 95 7.77 0.50 20.09
N ASP A 96 9.07 0.78 20.17
CA ASP A 96 9.66 2.10 19.85
C ASP A 96 9.92 2.32 18.36
N TYR A 97 9.56 1.37 17.50
CA TYR A 97 9.82 1.46 16.05
C TYR A 97 8.55 1.15 15.25
N TYR A 98 8.53 1.60 14.00
CA TYR A 98 7.55 1.20 13.01
C TYR A 98 7.89 -0.19 12.48
N SER A 99 6.87 -1.06 12.41
CA SER A 99 7.05 -2.43 11.95
C SER A 99 7.40 -2.49 10.47
N THR A 100 8.11 -3.54 10.05
CA THR A 100 8.49 -3.78 8.66
C THR A 100 8.20 -5.22 8.28
N GLY A 101 7.60 -5.41 7.10
CA GLY A 101 7.33 -6.73 6.51
C GLY A 101 7.89 -6.82 5.10
N LEU A 102 8.57 -7.91 4.79
CA LEU A 102 9.28 -8.15 3.54
C LEU A 102 8.94 -9.54 2.99
N GLU A 103 9.22 -9.74 1.72
CA GLU A 103 9.14 -11.05 1.07
C GLU A 103 10.54 -11.56 0.76
N TYR A 104 10.73 -12.87 0.90
CA TYR A 104 11.94 -13.53 0.44
C TYR A 104 11.58 -14.77 -0.35
N ASN A 105 12.32 -15.02 -1.42
CA ASN A 105 12.13 -16.16 -2.27
C ASN A 105 13.42 -16.98 -2.29
N PHE A 106 13.37 -18.17 -1.70
CA PHE A 106 14.47 -19.11 -1.79
C PHE A 106 14.69 -19.54 -3.26
N ASN A 107 15.86 -20.08 -3.58
CA ASN A 107 16.16 -20.75 -4.83
C ASN A 107 15.51 -22.15 -4.88
N GLN A 108 15.78 -22.89 -5.96
CA GLN A 108 15.34 -24.28 -6.09
C GLN A 108 15.88 -25.15 -4.95
N ILE A 109 15.18 -26.25 -4.66
CA ILE A 109 15.57 -27.22 -3.63
C ILE A 109 16.97 -27.75 -3.96
N GLU A 110 17.89 -27.61 -3.02
CA GLU A 110 19.33 -27.93 -3.17
C GLU A 110 19.57 -29.42 -3.47
N SER A 111 18.72 -30.29 -2.91
CA SER A 111 18.69 -31.72 -3.24
C SER A 111 17.37 -32.35 -2.79
N PHE A 112 16.82 -33.25 -3.61
CA PHE A 112 15.69 -34.11 -3.24
C PHE A 112 15.98 -34.97 -2.00
N THR A 113 17.26 -35.26 -1.71
CA THR A 113 17.67 -36.05 -0.53
C THR A 113 17.69 -35.24 0.76
N GLN A 114 18.01 -33.95 0.70
CA GLN A 114 18.09 -33.09 1.89
C GLN A 114 16.77 -32.40 2.21
N LEU A 115 15.94 -32.19 1.19
CA LEU A 115 14.61 -31.60 1.31
C LEU A 115 14.65 -30.26 2.06
N ARG A 116 15.50 -29.36 1.56
CA ARG A 116 15.73 -28.02 2.11
C ARG A 116 15.74 -27.00 0.98
N HIS A 117 15.27 -25.80 1.30
CA HIS A 117 15.39 -24.64 0.43
C HIS A 117 16.82 -24.10 0.43
N SER A 118 17.25 -23.63 -0.74
CA SER A 118 18.56 -22.97 -0.94
C SER A 118 18.38 -21.45 -1.02
N PRO A 119 19.31 -20.62 -0.56
CA PRO A 119 20.44 -21.00 0.30
C PRO A 119 19.94 -21.48 1.67
N TRP A 120 20.70 -22.36 2.31
CA TRP A 120 20.44 -22.75 3.68
C TRP A 120 20.94 -21.68 4.66
N ASN A 121 20.02 -21.07 5.42
CA ASN A 121 20.30 -20.03 6.42
C ASN A 121 20.89 -18.71 5.88
N PRO A 122 20.26 -18.04 4.88
CA PRO A 122 20.67 -16.68 4.51
C PRO A 122 20.44 -15.71 5.68
N GLU A 123 21.29 -14.69 5.78
CA GLU A 123 21.05 -13.54 6.65
C GLU A 123 20.25 -12.48 5.87
N LEU A 124 19.06 -12.14 6.37
CA LEU A 124 18.17 -11.13 5.79
C LEU A 124 18.07 -9.92 6.70
N ILE A 125 18.27 -8.73 6.15
CA ILE A 125 18.26 -7.48 6.92
C ILE A 125 16.85 -6.89 6.93
N VAL A 126 16.34 -6.58 8.12
CA VAL A 126 15.13 -5.81 8.36
C VAL A 126 15.53 -4.48 8.98
N LYS A 127 15.23 -3.38 8.28
CA LYS A 127 15.41 -2.02 8.80
C LYS A 127 14.11 -1.57 9.47
N LEU A 128 14.22 -1.00 10.66
CA LEU A 128 13.08 -0.40 11.36
C LEU A 128 13.30 1.11 11.50
N ARG A 129 12.25 1.90 11.27
CA ARG A 129 12.26 3.35 11.51
C ARG A 129 11.87 3.61 12.96
N LYS A 130 12.70 4.32 13.71
CA LYS A 130 12.42 4.66 15.12
C LYS A 130 11.27 5.65 15.19
N LYS A 131 10.29 5.43 16.06
CA LYS A 131 9.26 6.44 16.34
C LYS A 131 9.92 7.64 17.02
N LYS A 132 9.77 8.84 16.46
CA LYS A 132 10.35 10.06 17.04
C LYS A 132 9.27 10.84 17.78
N ASN A 133 8.39 11.50 17.04
CA ASN A 133 7.35 12.33 17.64
C ASN A 133 6.01 12.20 16.92
N PRO A 134 5.27 11.08 17.04
CA PRO A 134 3.97 10.96 16.41
C PRO A 134 2.98 12.01 16.90
N VAL A 135 2.36 12.75 15.98
CA VAL A 135 1.39 13.82 16.27
C VAL A 135 -0.02 13.47 15.78
N PRO A 136 -1.08 14.02 16.41
CA PRO A 136 -2.44 13.94 15.87
C PRO A 136 -2.53 14.54 14.47
N MET A 137 -3.27 13.90 13.56
CA MET A 137 -3.47 14.38 12.18
C MET A 137 -4.92 14.17 11.76
N ILE A 138 -5.36 14.90 10.74
CA ILE A 138 -6.59 14.57 10.00
C ILE A 138 -6.21 13.42 9.06
N ALA A 139 -6.67 12.20 9.35
CA ALA A 139 -6.27 11.00 8.61
C ALA A 139 -7.49 10.38 7.92
N LEU A 140 -7.66 10.59 6.63
CA LEU A 140 -8.90 10.29 5.93
C LEU A 140 -8.67 9.58 4.60
N ARG A 141 -9.55 8.63 4.29
CA ARG A 141 -9.80 8.14 2.95
C ARG A 141 -11.00 8.88 2.38
N VAL A 142 -10.79 9.52 1.23
CA VAL A 142 -11.83 10.27 0.51
C VAL A 142 -12.16 9.52 -0.77
N THR A 143 -13.45 9.34 -1.04
CA THR A 143 -13.98 9.04 -2.37
C THR A 143 -15.05 10.06 -2.69
N ALA A 144 -14.80 10.93 -3.66
CA ALA A 144 -15.67 12.06 -3.98
C ALA A 144 -16.12 11.98 -5.44
N ALA A 145 -17.44 12.05 -5.68
CA ALA A 145 -17.94 12.36 -7.01
C ALA A 145 -17.49 13.76 -7.43
N VAL A 146 -17.00 13.90 -8.66
CA VAL A 146 -16.64 15.19 -9.26
C VAL A 146 -17.94 15.93 -9.60
N PRO A 147 -18.24 17.08 -8.96
CA PRO A 147 -19.48 17.81 -9.17
C PRO A 147 -19.69 18.25 -10.63
N GLU A 148 -18.63 18.73 -11.28
CA GLU A 148 -18.69 19.23 -12.64
C GLU A 148 -17.37 19.00 -13.39
N LEU A 149 -17.45 18.50 -14.62
CA LEU A 149 -16.27 18.28 -15.46
C LEU A 149 -15.78 19.59 -16.09
N ASN A 150 -14.49 19.64 -16.42
CA ASN A 150 -13.80 20.75 -17.07
C ASN A 150 -13.74 22.06 -16.25
N LYS A 151 -14.30 22.10 -15.05
CA LYS A 151 -14.17 23.22 -14.11
C LYS A 151 -13.07 22.96 -13.08
N GLU A 152 -12.53 24.05 -12.56
CA GLU A 152 -11.67 24.04 -11.38
C GLU A 152 -12.53 24.00 -10.13
N LEU A 153 -12.30 23.00 -9.29
CA LEU A 153 -13.11 22.70 -8.12
C LEU A 153 -12.22 22.55 -6.90
N GLY A 154 -12.35 23.47 -5.94
CA GLY A 154 -11.62 23.43 -4.69
C GLY A 154 -12.10 22.31 -3.78
N PHE A 155 -11.16 21.65 -3.09
CA PHE A 155 -11.43 20.67 -2.04
C PHE A 155 -10.70 21.11 -0.77
N ASP A 156 -11.43 21.19 0.34
CA ASP A 156 -10.91 21.56 1.65
C ASP A 156 -10.52 20.30 2.41
N LEU A 157 -9.25 20.16 2.76
CA LEU A 157 -8.71 18.99 3.47
C LEU A 157 -8.94 19.03 4.98
N ILE A 158 -9.33 20.18 5.55
CA ILE A 158 -9.78 20.24 6.95
C ILE A 158 -11.24 19.83 7.05
N GLU A 159 -12.07 20.44 6.22
CA GLU A 159 -13.50 20.15 6.20
C GLU A 159 -13.80 18.82 5.50
N ALA A 160 -12.84 18.27 4.75
CA ALA A 160 -12.95 17.07 3.92
C ALA A 160 -14.22 17.11 3.07
N ASP A 161 -14.37 18.19 2.29
CA ASP A 161 -15.52 18.48 1.45
C ASP A 161 -15.14 19.41 0.28
N TRP A 162 -15.96 19.41 -0.77
CA TRP A 162 -15.84 20.39 -1.85
C TRP A 162 -16.05 21.81 -1.32
N VAL A 163 -15.33 22.78 -1.87
CA VAL A 163 -15.52 24.20 -1.59
C VAL A 163 -16.81 24.68 -2.25
N ALA A 164 -17.45 25.70 -1.67
CA ALA A 164 -18.63 26.33 -2.24
C ALA A 164 -18.41 26.70 -3.73
N PRO A 165 -19.43 26.53 -4.59
CA PRO A 165 -20.83 26.20 -4.27
C PRO A 165 -21.12 24.70 -4.17
N CYS A 166 -20.15 23.82 -4.40
CA CYS A 166 -20.38 22.38 -4.55
C CYS A 166 -20.36 21.60 -3.22
N GLY A 167 -19.90 22.23 -2.13
CA GLY A 167 -19.90 21.66 -0.79
C GLY A 167 -19.73 22.75 0.27
N LYS A 168 -19.29 22.34 1.47
CA LYS A 168 -19.14 23.20 2.65
C LYS A 168 -17.69 23.55 2.99
N GLY A 169 -16.74 23.10 2.17
CA GLY A 169 -15.34 23.49 2.27
C GLY A 169 -15.18 25.01 2.17
N LYS A 170 -14.16 25.53 2.86
CA LYS A 170 -13.92 26.98 3.00
C LYS A 170 -12.65 27.41 2.27
N VAL A 171 -11.66 26.54 2.21
CA VAL A 171 -10.35 26.81 1.62
C VAL A 171 -10.07 25.77 0.53
N SER A 172 -9.69 26.24 -0.66
CA SER A 172 -9.28 25.38 -1.77
C SER A 172 -7.85 24.90 -1.54
N ASP A 173 -7.70 23.84 -0.75
CA ASP A 173 -6.38 23.23 -0.48
C ASP A 173 -5.86 22.51 -1.72
N PHE A 174 -6.70 21.66 -2.32
CA PHE A 174 -6.47 21.08 -3.64
C PHE A 174 -7.52 21.64 -4.61
N ILE A 175 -7.08 22.03 -5.81
CA ILE A 175 -7.98 22.45 -6.88
C ILE A 175 -7.94 21.37 -7.96
N PHE A 176 -9.05 20.66 -8.11
CA PHE A 176 -9.18 19.61 -9.10
C PHE A 176 -9.80 20.15 -10.39
N GLN A 177 -9.20 19.80 -11.54
CA GLN A 177 -9.85 19.89 -12.83
C GLN A 177 -9.85 18.51 -13.48
N VAL A 178 -11.05 17.98 -13.76
CA VAL A 178 -11.19 16.67 -14.42
C VAL A 178 -11.75 16.87 -15.82
N LYS A 179 -11.01 16.39 -16.81
CA LYS A 179 -11.39 16.38 -18.22
C LYS A 179 -11.62 14.95 -18.67
N LYS A 180 -12.53 14.81 -19.63
CA LYS A 180 -12.91 13.51 -20.16
C LYS A 180 -13.25 13.64 -21.64
N ASP A 181 -12.72 12.72 -22.43
CA ASP A 181 -13.15 12.50 -23.81
C ASP A 181 -13.51 11.02 -23.99
N PHE A 182 -14.62 10.75 -24.66
CA PHE A 182 -15.04 9.38 -24.95
C PHE A 182 -15.61 9.31 -26.35
N LYS A 183 -14.94 8.55 -27.20
CA LYS A 183 -15.40 8.26 -28.56
C LYS A 183 -15.86 6.82 -28.68
N SER A 184 -15.13 5.87 -28.10
CA SER A 184 -15.49 4.46 -28.08
C SER A 184 -14.83 3.71 -26.92
N LYS A 185 -15.18 2.43 -26.73
CA LYS A 185 -14.50 1.54 -25.77
C LYS A 185 -13.00 1.39 -26.02
N ASP A 186 -12.55 1.68 -27.24
CA ASP A 186 -11.16 1.58 -27.67
C ASP A 186 -10.50 2.96 -27.87
N GLU A 187 -11.26 4.04 -27.66
CA GLU A 187 -10.77 5.41 -27.77
C GLU A 187 -11.44 6.32 -26.74
N TYR A 188 -10.73 6.58 -25.64
CA TYR A 188 -11.18 7.45 -24.55
C TYR A 188 -10.00 8.05 -23.79
N SER A 189 -10.23 9.16 -23.11
CA SER A 189 -9.30 9.75 -22.15
C SER A 189 -10.03 10.25 -20.90
N GLY A 190 -9.37 10.09 -19.76
CA GLY A 190 -9.67 10.80 -18.53
C GLY A 190 -8.39 11.46 -18.02
N GLU A 191 -8.49 12.73 -17.67
CA GLU A 191 -7.38 13.52 -17.16
C GLU A 191 -7.83 14.25 -15.90
N MET A 192 -6.98 14.26 -14.90
CA MET A 192 -7.17 14.99 -13.66
C MET A 192 -5.92 15.82 -13.43
N ILE A 193 -6.11 17.13 -13.29
CA ILE A 193 -5.07 18.06 -12.89
C ILE A 193 -5.39 18.50 -11.48
N VAL A 194 -4.39 18.46 -10.60
CA VAL A 194 -4.45 19.01 -9.25
C VAL A 194 -3.54 20.23 -9.19
N THR A 195 -4.06 21.39 -8.84
CA THR A 195 -3.29 22.64 -8.61
C THR A 195 -3.52 23.16 -7.19
N PHE A 196 -2.77 24.21 -6.82
CA PHE A 196 -2.75 24.74 -5.45
C PHE A 196 -2.86 26.26 -5.43
N SER A 197 -3.49 26.78 -4.37
CA SER A 197 -3.89 28.18 -4.27
C SER A 197 -2.70 29.14 -4.04
N ASN A 198 -1.82 28.85 -3.09
CA ASN A 198 -0.79 29.81 -2.68
C ASN A 198 0.53 29.61 -3.46
N LYS A 199 1.40 30.63 -3.45
CA LYS A 199 2.70 30.66 -4.16
C LYS A 199 3.62 29.49 -3.78
N PHE A 200 3.64 29.13 -2.50
CA PHE A 200 4.49 28.05 -2.00
C PHE A 200 3.75 26.73 -1.84
N ASP A 201 2.44 26.67 -2.07
CA ASP A 201 1.71 25.40 -2.00
C ASP A 201 2.11 24.47 -3.16
N GLY A 202 1.99 23.17 -2.92
CA GLY A 202 2.35 22.18 -3.92
C GLY A 202 2.36 20.76 -3.41
N ILE A 203 2.83 19.87 -4.28
CA ILE A 203 2.93 18.43 -4.04
C ILE A 203 4.32 17.94 -4.44
N TYR A 204 4.88 17.07 -3.60
CA TYR A 204 6.17 16.44 -3.82
C TYR A 204 5.92 14.96 -4.13
N THR A 205 6.33 14.52 -5.32
CA THR A 205 6.25 13.11 -5.75
C THR A 205 7.39 12.33 -5.10
N TYR A 206 7.07 11.47 -4.13
CA TYR A 206 8.10 10.66 -3.47
C TYR A 206 8.58 9.53 -4.41
N PRO A 207 9.91 9.35 -4.63
CA PRO A 207 10.39 8.35 -5.58
C PRO A 207 9.99 6.93 -5.20
N VAL A 208 9.39 6.18 -6.13
CA VAL A 208 8.83 4.83 -5.88
C VAL A 208 9.94 3.83 -5.55
N GLU A 209 11.11 3.98 -6.15
CA GLU A 209 12.32 3.21 -5.86
C GLU A 209 12.83 3.42 -4.42
N SER A 210 12.44 4.54 -3.79
CA SER A 210 12.77 4.84 -2.39
C SER A 210 11.73 4.28 -1.41
N ASN A 211 10.71 3.57 -1.89
CA ASN A 211 9.74 2.91 -1.04
C ASN A 211 10.40 1.76 -0.27
N TYR A 212 10.08 1.71 1.01
CA TYR A 212 10.45 0.63 1.89
C TYR A 212 9.20 0.15 2.63
N PRO A 213 8.95 -1.15 2.78
CA PRO A 213 7.70 -1.69 3.33
C PRO A 213 7.66 -1.61 4.86
N SER A 214 7.89 -0.41 5.37
CA SER A 214 7.67 -0.01 6.76
C SER A 214 6.24 0.51 6.93
N GLU A 215 5.69 0.32 8.12
CA GLU A 215 4.44 0.94 8.56
C GLU A 215 4.49 2.47 8.43
N LEU A 216 5.64 3.09 8.73
CA LEU A 216 5.92 4.47 8.34
C LEU A 216 6.44 4.48 6.90
N LYS A 217 5.55 4.63 5.92
CA LYS A 217 5.87 4.55 4.48
C LYS A 217 6.83 5.65 4.01
N LEU A 218 6.65 6.86 4.52
CA LEU A 218 7.41 8.06 4.15
C LEU A 218 8.32 8.51 5.31
N PRO A 219 9.49 9.13 5.04
CA PRO A 219 10.35 9.72 6.06
C PRO A 219 9.64 10.58 7.12
N HIS A 220 10.29 10.73 8.28
CA HIS A 220 9.76 11.48 9.44
C HIS A 220 9.33 12.91 9.12
N LEU A 221 10.06 13.57 8.22
CA LEU A 221 9.83 14.96 7.84
C LEU A 221 9.53 15.04 6.35
N ALA A 222 8.54 15.88 6.01
CA ALA A 222 8.31 16.31 4.65
C ALA A 222 9.52 17.15 4.14
N PRO A 223 9.84 17.13 2.84
CA PRO A 223 10.90 17.94 2.25
C PRO A 223 10.69 19.45 2.50
N ASP A 224 11.79 20.21 2.51
CA ASP A 224 11.77 21.67 2.60
C ASP A 224 11.34 22.32 1.27
N ASP A 225 11.79 21.74 0.16
CA ASP A 225 11.60 22.21 -1.22
C ASP A 225 11.19 21.09 -2.18
N GLY A 226 11.18 21.39 -3.49
CA GLY A 226 10.82 20.42 -4.53
C GLY A 226 9.33 20.21 -4.75
N TYR A 227 8.48 21.06 -4.18
CA TYR A 227 7.03 20.99 -4.37
C TYR A 227 6.63 21.53 -5.75
N GLU A 228 5.96 20.70 -6.52
CA GLU A 228 5.37 21.04 -7.81
C GLU A 228 4.03 21.75 -7.61
N ARG A 229 3.75 22.78 -8.43
CA ARG A 229 2.49 23.54 -8.39
C ARG A 229 1.33 22.85 -9.07
N SER A 230 1.58 21.71 -9.72
CA SER A 230 0.55 20.94 -10.40
C SER A 230 0.91 19.46 -10.45
N LEU A 231 -0.08 18.58 -10.32
CA LEU A 231 0.05 17.15 -10.58
C LEU A 231 -0.94 16.74 -11.69
N LEU A 232 -0.43 16.10 -12.74
CA LEU A 232 -1.25 15.52 -13.81
C LEU A 232 -1.41 14.01 -13.62
N LYS A 233 -2.66 13.54 -13.66
CA LYS A 233 -3.02 12.12 -13.70
C LYS A 233 -3.89 11.84 -14.91
N TYR A 234 -3.61 10.76 -15.62
CA TYR A 234 -4.39 10.40 -16.80
C TYR A 234 -4.46 8.90 -17.03
N GLU A 235 -5.53 8.53 -17.74
CA GLU A 235 -5.67 7.26 -18.44
C GLU A 235 -6.20 7.56 -19.84
N ARG A 236 -5.47 7.10 -20.86
CA ARG A 236 -5.78 7.33 -22.26
C ARG A 236 -5.73 6.00 -22.99
N ARG A 237 -6.82 5.59 -23.62
CA ARG A 237 -6.85 4.46 -24.55
C ARG A 237 -7.00 4.98 -25.95
N VAL A 238 -6.12 4.54 -26.84
CA VAL A 238 -6.16 4.91 -28.25
C VAL A 238 -6.20 3.64 -29.09
N THR A 239 -7.03 3.69 -30.13
CA THR A 239 -7.23 2.57 -31.05
C THR A 239 -5.89 2.10 -31.60
N LYS A 240 -5.64 0.77 -31.52
CA LYS A 240 -4.40 0.08 -31.94
C LYS A 240 -3.13 0.31 -31.10
N THR A 241 -3.04 1.35 -30.26
CA THR A 241 -1.85 1.60 -29.42
C THR A 241 -2.00 1.13 -27.97
N GLY A 242 -3.23 0.83 -27.54
CA GLY A 242 -3.51 0.29 -26.21
C GLY A 242 -3.84 1.37 -25.18
N THR A 243 -3.69 1.03 -23.90
CA THR A 243 -3.98 1.93 -22.77
C THR A 243 -2.68 2.46 -22.18
N ASN A 244 -2.58 3.79 -22.08
CA ASN A 244 -1.50 4.51 -21.42
C ASN A 244 -2.04 5.15 -20.13
N ILE A 245 -1.40 4.85 -19.00
CA ILE A 245 -1.75 5.38 -17.67
C ILE A 245 -0.50 5.86 -16.96
N ASN A 246 -0.62 6.91 -16.15
CA ASN A 246 0.47 7.36 -15.26
C ASN A 246 0.11 7.24 -13.76
N ILE A 247 -0.83 6.34 -13.46
CA ILE A 247 -1.25 6.01 -12.10
C ILE A 247 -0.39 4.86 -11.59
N ASN A 248 0.19 5.01 -10.40
CA ASN A 248 1.02 3.99 -9.77
C ASN A 248 0.59 3.80 -8.30
N LYS A 249 0.10 2.61 -7.95
CA LYS A 249 -0.42 2.33 -6.60
C LYS A 249 0.66 2.39 -5.49
N ASP A 250 1.92 2.22 -5.87
CA ASP A 250 3.05 2.34 -4.96
C ASP A 250 3.52 3.80 -4.82
N GLN A 251 2.98 4.72 -5.61
CA GLN A 251 3.29 6.15 -5.51
C GLN A 251 2.82 6.71 -4.17
N HIS A 252 3.62 7.58 -3.58
CA HIS A 252 3.30 8.34 -2.37
C HIS A 252 3.63 9.81 -2.58
N TYR A 253 3.01 10.69 -1.80
CA TYR A 253 3.21 12.13 -1.92
C TYR A 253 3.38 12.79 -0.57
N TYR A 254 4.17 13.87 -0.55
CA TYR A 254 3.95 14.93 0.42
C TYR A 254 3.18 16.07 -0.23
N PHE A 255 2.45 16.84 0.55
CA PHE A 255 1.86 18.09 0.09
C PHE A 255 2.12 19.19 1.12
N ARG A 256 2.18 20.42 0.61
CA ARG A 256 2.30 21.66 1.37
C ARG A 256 1.15 22.57 0.97
N ILE A 257 0.37 23.02 1.93
CA ILE A 257 -0.83 23.83 1.71
C ILE A 257 -0.94 24.94 2.74
N ARG A 258 -1.76 25.95 2.43
CA ARG A 258 -2.02 27.10 3.32
C ARG A 258 -0.72 27.78 3.75
N SER A 259 0.21 27.91 2.80
CA SER A 259 1.45 28.65 3.02
C SER A 259 1.19 30.13 3.25
N GLU A 260 1.98 30.72 4.14
CA GLU A 260 1.98 32.14 4.46
C GLU A 260 3.33 32.73 4.06
N GLU A 261 3.30 33.95 3.51
CA GLU A 261 4.51 34.70 3.15
C GLU A 261 4.94 35.63 4.31
N ASP A 262 6.23 35.92 4.42
CA ASP A 262 6.74 37.03 5.24
C ASP A 262 6.64 38.37 4.47
N GLU A 263 7.12 39.45 5.08
CA GLU A 263 7.07 40.79 4.47
C GLU A 263 7.92 40.90 3.20
N GLU A 264 8.93 40.03 3.09
CA GLU A 264 9.85 39.91 1.96
C GLU A 264 9.35 38.96 0.86
N GLY A 265 8.19 38.32 1.04
CA GLY A 265 7.59 37.39 0.07
C GLY A 265 8.24 36.00 0.07
N ASN A 266 8.96 35.63 1.12
CA ASN A 266 9.49 34.28 1.35
C ASN A 266 8.49 33.44 2.15
N LEU A 267 8.68 32.12 2.13
CA LEU A 267 7.85 31.20 2.90
C LEU A 267 8.07 31.39 4.41
N LYS A 268 7.07 31.93 5.12
CA LYS A 268 7.08 32.07 6.58
C LYS A 268 6.73 30.77 7.29
N ARG A 269 5.63 30.13 6.89
CA ARG A 269 5.16 28.84 7.40
C ARG A 269 4.15 28.22 6.45
N ALA A 270 3.91 26.92 6.58
CA ALA A 270 2.86 26.21 5.86
C ALA A 270 2.41 24.99 6.67
N MET A 271 1.28 24.41 6.28
CA MET A 271 0.84 23.11 6.81
C MET A 271 1.26 21.99 5.85
N TYR A 272 1.56 20.83 6.40
CA TYR A 272 2.13 19.71 5.65
C TYR A 272 1.28 18.47 5.79
N GLY A 273 1.35 17.60 4.80
CA GLY A 273 0.74 16.29 4.91
C GLY A 273 1.31 15.32 3.90
N LYS A 274 0.71 14.15 3.86
CA LYS A 274 1.09 13.07 2.95
C LYS A 274 -0.10 12.32 2.40
N ILE A 275 0.09 11.74 1.23
CA ILE A 275 -0.85 10.82 0.60
C ILE A 275 -0.21 9.44 0.55
N HIS A 276 -0.90 8.45 1.09
CA HIS A 276 -0.50 7.05 1.01
C HIS A 276 -1.19 6.40 -0.18
N GLY A 277 -0.43 6.19 -1.25
CA GLY A 277 -0.93 5.72 -2.53
C GLY A 277 -1.12 6.90 -3.49
N ASP A 278 -1.56 6.58 -4.71
CA ASP A 278 -1.82 7.59 -5.73
C ASP A 278 -3.15 8.33 -5.50
N ILE A 279 -3.32 9.47 -6.17
CA ILE A 279 -4.63 10.12 -6.35
C ILE A 279 -5.29 9.50 -7.59
N LEU A 280 -6.38 8.77 -7.36
CA LEU A 280 -7.01 7.96 -8.38
C LEU A 280 -8.19 8.70 -9.02
N LEU A 281 -8.19 8.78 -10.35
CA LEU A 281 -9.40 9.03 -11.13
C LEU A 281 -10.07 7.69 -11.44
N LEU A 282 -11.20 7.43 -10.80
CA LEU A 282 -11.99 6.21 -11.00
C LEU A 282 -13.11 6.47 -12.00
N ASN A 283 -13.61 5.39 -12.59
CA ASN A 283 -14.67 5.40 -13.61
C ASN A 283 -14.27 6.04 -14.95
N THR A 284 -12.97 6.16 -15.25
CA THR A 284 -12.48 6.48 -16.59
C THR A 284 -12.91 5.40 -17.59
N PHE A 285 -12.76 4.11 -17.24
CA PHE A 285 -13.15 2.96 -18.06
C PHE A 285 -14.62 2.50 -17.90
N SER A 286 -15.31 2.87 -16.82
CA SER A 286 -16.66 2.37 -16.49
C SER A 286 -17.76 2.73 -17.52
N ILE A 287 -17.40 3.44 -18.59
CA ILE A 287 -18.24 3.76 -19.75
C ILE A 287 -18.56 2.51 -20.60
N VAL A 288 -17.75 1.44 -20.51
CA VAL A 288 -17.90 0.26 -21.39
C VAL A 288 -18.95 -0.74 -20.87
N LYS A 289 -19.38 -0.64 -19.61
CA LYS A 289 -20.43 -1.52 -19.05
C LYS A 289 -21.36 -0.74 -18.11
N LEU A 290 -22.53 -0.39 -18.64
CA LEU A 290 -23.83 -0.20 -17.97
C LEU A 290 -24.30 1.17 -17.46
N ASP A 291 -23.51 2.25 -17.40
CA ASP A 291 -24.12 3.56 -17.09
C ASP A 291 -23.25 4.78 -17.45
N ARG A 292 -23.67 5.55 -18.47
CA ARG A 292 -23.02 6.82 -18.83
C ARG A 292 -23.27 7.92 -17.79
N ASN A 293 -24.24 7.74 -16.90
CA ASN A 293 -24.61 8.71 -15.86
C ASN A 293 -23.80 8.53 -14.57
N LYS A 294 -22.91 7.55 -14.48
CA LYS A 294 -22.06 7.39 -13.29
C LYS A 294 -21.06 8.55 -13.19
N PRO A 295 -21.02 9.25 -12.05
CA PRO A 295 -20.06 10.34 -11.87
C PRO A 295 -18.63 9.81 -11.90
N GLN A 296 -17.71 10.65 -12.38
CA GLN A 296 -16.29 10.42 -12.18
C GLN A 296 -16.00 10.55 -10.68
N LEU A 297 -15.20 9.64 -10.14
CA LEU A 297 -14.85 9.67 -8.73
C LEU A 297 -13.36 9.94 -8.59
N ILE A 298 -13.01 10.77 -7.61
CA ILE A 298 -11.63 10.94 -7.17
C ILE A 298 -11.46 10.18 -5.86
N ARG A 299 -10.38 9.41 -5.73
CA ARG A 299 -10.06 8.69 -4.50
C ARG A 299 -8.61 8.90 -4.06
N PHE A 300 -8.41 9.24 -2.80
CA PHE A 300 -7.08 9.35 -2.18
C PHE A 300 -7.16 9.18 -0.67
N ASP A 301 -6.05 8.72 -0.08
CA ASP A 301 -5.88 8.52 1.36
C ASP A 301 -4.84 9.53 1.86
N TYR A 302 -5.21 10.48 2.70
CA TYR A 302 -4.31 11.51 3.19
C TYR A 302 -4.19 11.55 4.71
N TYR A 303 -3.04 12.04 5.16
CA TYR A 303 -2.73 12.37 6.55
C TYR A 303 -2.26 13.82 6.55
N PHE A 304 -3.05 14.68 7.16
CA PHE A 304 -2.80 16.11 7.18
C PHE A 304 -2.44 16.59 8.58
N ASN A 305 -1.27 17.23 8.68
CA ASN A 305 -0.77 17.84 9.89
C ASN A 305 -1.01 19.36 9.88
N PRO A 306 -2.00 19.87 10.65
CA PRO A 306 -2.32 21.29 10.68
C PRO A 306 -1.44 22.09 11.65
N ASP A 307 -0.43 21.49 12.29
CA ASP A 307 0.38 22.14 13.35
C ASP A 307 1.53 23.02 12.84
N TYR A 308 1.62 23.24 11.53
CA TYR A 308 2.68 23.98 10.84
C TYR A 308 4.09 23.38 10.92
N THR A 309 4.25 22.14 11.39
CA THR A 309 5.51 21.40 11.32
C THR A 309 5.53 20.47 10.11
N ARG A 310 6.74 20.10 9.66
CA ARG A 310 6.94 19.12 8.59
C ARG A 310 6.76 17.68 9.05
N ASN A 311 6.35 17.44 10.28
CA ASN A 311 6.24 16.12 10.86
C ASN A 311 5.17 15.30 10.14
N THR A 312 5.52 14.08 9.73
CA THR A 312 4.60 13.18 9.02
C THR A 312 4.23 11.96 9.85
N GLU A 313 4.72 11.80 11.07
CA GLU A 313 4.41 10.66 11.93
C GLU A 313 3.00 10.80 12.52
N TYR A 314 2.06 9.97 12.06
CA TYR A 314 0.70 9.95 12.60
C TYR A 314 0.65 9.21 13.94
N LYS A 315 0.06 9.85 14.94
CA LYS A 315 -0.23 9.25 16.25
C LYS A 315 -1.48 8.36 16.16
N TYR A 316 -1.28 7.07 16.40
CA TYR A 316 -2.32 6.04 16.44
C TYR A 316 -3.57 6.50 17.24
N LYS A 317 -4.76 6.23 16.70
CA LYS A 317 -6.07 6.61 17.28
C LYS A 317 -6.25 8.11 17.61
N SER A 318 -5.44 8.99 17.04
CA SER A 318 -5.49 10.44 17.30
C SER A 318 -5.91 11.21 16.06
N ASN A 319 -7.03 10.80 15.47
CA ASN A 319 -7.59 11.48 14.30
C ASN A 319 -8.23 12.80 14.72
N LEU A 320 -7.82 13.91 14.10
CA LEU A 320 -8.35 15.24 14.38
C LEU A 320 -9.73 15.48 13.74
N TYR A 321 -10.13 14.64 12.79
CA TYR A 321 -11.41 14.75 12.12
C TYR A 321 -12.58 14.34 13.03
N LYS A 322 -13.59 15.20 13.16
CA LYS A 322 -14.79 14.94 13.98
C LYS A 322 -15.94 14.42 13.11
N LYS A 323 -16.50 13.27 13.48
CA LYS A 323 -17.71 12.71 12.84
C LYS A 323 -18.93 13.61 13.08
N GLY A 324 -19.86 13.61 12.13
CA GLY A 324 -21.15 14.33 12.24
C GLY A 324 -21.28 15.59 11.36
N VAL A 325 -20.22 15.96 10.62
CA VAL A 325 -20.31 17.03 9.63
C VAL A 325 -21.11 16.54 8.41
N THR A 326 -22.22 17.21 8.10
CA THR A 326 -22.99 16.95 6.88
C THR A 326 -22.13 17.22 5.65
N LYS A 327 -22.00 16.23 4.76
CA LYS A 327 -21.17 16.29 3.56
C LYS A 327 -21.94 16.71 2.32
N SER A 328 -21.22 17.14 1.29
CA SER A 328 -21.79 17.24 -0.06
C SER A 328 -22.38 15.88 -0.47
N LYS A 329 -23.31 15.93 -1.42
CA LYS A 329 -23.88 14.73 -2.02
C LYS A 329 -22.75 13.89 -2.67
N ASP A 330 -22.87 12.57 -2.60
CA ASP A 330 -21.98 11.60 -3.26
C ASP A 330 -20.49 11.71 -2.86
N LEU A 331 -20.24 12.07 -1.60
CA LEU A 331 -18.94 12.10 -0.95
C LEU A 331 -18.87 11.10 0.21
N THR A 332 -17.91 10.18 0.15
CA THR A 332 -17.61 9.22 1.23
C THR A 332 -16.28 9.61 1.88
N VAL A 333 -16.31 9.76 3.21
CA VAL A 333 -15.13 10.05 4.04
C VAL A 333 -15.02 8.98 5.12
N GLU A 334 -13.93 8.23 5.11
CA GLU A 334 -13.61 7.20 6.10
C GLU A 334 -12.40 7.63 6.91
N MET A 335 -12.50 7.56 8.24
CA MET A 335 -11.35 7.80 9.11
C MET A 335 -10.36 6.65 9.00
N ILE A 336 -9.10 6.97 8.75
CA ILE A 336 -8.02 6.00 8.80
C ILE A 336 -7.65 5.79 10.26
N ASN A 337 -8.16 4.70 10.82
CA ASN A 337 -7.72 4.16 12.10
C ASN A 337 -6.71 3.07 11.76
N ASN A 338 -5.46 3.45 11.53
CA ASN A 338 -4.37 2.47 11.60
C ASN A 338 -4.40 1.80 12.96
#